data_AF-A0AAX3ETQ6-F1
#
_entry.id   AF-A0AAX3ETQ6-F1
#
_cell.length_a   1.000
_cell.length_b   1.000
_cell.length_c   1.000
_cell.angle_alpha   90.00
_cell.angle_beta   90.00
_cell.angle_gamma   90.00
#
_symmetry.space_group_name_H-M   'P 1'
#
loop_
_entity.id
_entity.type
_entity.pdbx_description
1 polymer ?
#
loop_
_entity_poly.entity_id
_entity_poly.type
_entity_poly.pdbx_seq_one_letter_code
_entity_poly.pdbx_strand_id
1 'polypeptide(L)'
;MYTRIQNADNNAKSGSVVVSIAPGKILAVQNFYHGTHQVTISHVTEDGRKFIIRYGELDPKSVEHLKGRIGKSINQGELLGVTGVLKANANGSGPPMSFKAVKGKNISMLHFEYFTGKGHSLDRADNLTIKKANIYERRAD
;
A
#
# COMPACT_ATOMS: atom_id res chain seq x y z
N MET A 1 16.72 15.66 -6.27
CA MET A 1 15.69 15.49 -5.23
C MET A 1 15.31 14.02 -5.16
N TYR A 2 15.28 13.40 -3.97
CA TYR A 2 14.61 12.11 -3.77
C TYR A 2 13.30 12.43 -3.03
N THR A 3 12.22 11.71 -3.33
CA THR A 3 10.92 12.04 -2.77
C THR A 3 10.22 10.76 -2.39
N ARG A 4 10.02 10.58 -1.09
CA ARG A 4 9.01 9.69 -0.53
C ARG A 4 7.87 10.57 -0.02
N ILE A 5 6.68 10.39 -0.58
CA ILE A 5 5.47 11.03 -0.06
C ILE A 5 4.61 9.90 0.50
N GLN A 6 4.24 10.03 1.77
CA GLN A 6 3.22 9.22 2.41
C GLN A 6 2.01 10.11 2.59
N ASN A 7 0.86 9.62 2.16
CA ASN A 7 -0.42 10.24 2.48
C ASN A 7 -1.37 9.14 2.93
N ALA A 8 -2.27 9.49 3.85
CA ALA A 8 -3.32 8.60 4.28
C ALA A 8 -4.66 9.32 4.15
N ASP A 9 -5.57 8.74 3.36
CA ASP A 9 -6.93 9.24 3.29
C ASP A 9 -7.74 8.69 4.48
N ASN A 10 -7.76 9.46 5.56
CA ASN A 10 -8.48 9.13 6.79
C ASN A 10 -10.01 9.19 6.64
N ASN A 11 -10.52 9.68 5.50
CA ASN A 11 -11.95 9.66 5.18
C ASN A 11 -12.35 8.43 4.36
N ALA A 12 -11.38 7.66 3.86
CA ALA A 12 -11.66 6.45 3.11
C ALA A 12 -12.41 5.46 4.01
N LYS A 13 -13.67 5.21 3.67
CA LYS A 13 -14.50 4.24 4.39
C LYS A 13 -13.99 2.85 4.08
N SER A 14 -14.13 1.92 5.02
CA SER A 14 -13.90 0.49 4.74
C SER A 14 -14.71 0.06 3.52
N GLY A 15 -14.11 -0.74 2.64
CA GLY A 15 -14.74 -1.20 1.40
C GLY A 15 -14.67 -0.20 0.24
N SER A 16 -13.96 0.92 0.38
CA SER A 16 -13.73 1.84 -0.73
C SER A 16 -12.84 1.17 -1.77
N VAL A 17 -13.24 1.24 -3.04
CA VAL A 17 -12.52 0.64 -4.16
C VAL A 17 -11.17 1.32 -4.35
N VAL A 18 -10.12 0.51 -4.51
CA VAL A 18 -8.77 0.98 -4.83
C VAL A 18 -8.35 0.39 -6.17
N VAL A 19 -7.91 1.27 -7.07
CA VAL A 19 -7.46 0.90 -8.42
C VAL A 19 -6.03 1.34 -8.65
N SER A 20 -5.38 0.73 -9.64
CA SER A 20 -4.05 1.12 -10.10
C SER A 20 -4.10 2.51 -10.76
N ILE A 21 -3.29 3.46 -10.31
CA ILE A 21 -3.33 4.84 -10.84
C ILE A 21 -2.68 4.99 -12.22
N ALA A 22 -1.85 4.02 -12.63
CA ALA A 22 -1.09 4.03 -13.87
C ALA A 22 -0.78 2.59 -14.30
N PRO A 23 -0.38 2.35 -15.55
CA PRO A 23 0.12 1.03 -15.96
C PRO A 23 1.39 0.66 -15.19
N GLY A 24 1.62 -0.64 -14.98
CA GLY A 24 2.80 -1.09 -14.26
C GLY A 24 2.94 -2.59 -14.15
N LYS A 25 3.85 -3.00 -13.27
CA LYS A 25 4.14 -4.39 -12.91
C LYS A 25 3.93 -4.58 -11.41
N ILE A 26 3.15 -5.59 -11.03
CA ILE A 26 2.91 -5.92 -9.62
C ILE A 26 4.22 -6.45 -9.03
N LEU A 27 4.76 -5.80 -8.01
CA LEU A 27 5.99 -6.22 -7.34
C LEU A 27 5.74 -7.07 -6.10
N ALA A 28 4.70 -6.76 -5.32
CA ALA A 28 4.40 -7.48 -4.09
C ALA A 28 2.94 -7.35 -3.69
N VAL A 29 2.43 -8.39 -3.03
CA VAL A 29 1.18 -8.40 -2.27
C VAL A 29 1.52 -9.02 -0.92
N GLN A 30 1.44 -8.27 0.17
CA GLN A 30 1.97 -8.74 1.46
C GLN A 30 1.23 -8.15 2.67
N ASN A 31 1.45 -8.76 3.83
CA ASN A 31 0.96 -8.23 5.10
C ASN A 31 1.40 -6.77 5.31
N PHE A 32 0.52 -5.99 5.93
CA PHE A 32 0.75 -4.61 6.28
C PHE A 32 0.20 -4.30 7.68
N TYR A 33 0.16 -3.01 8.03
CA TYR A 33 -0.10 -2.53 9.39
C TYR A 33 -1.43 -3.07 9.95
N HIS A 34 -1.41 -3.53 11.21
CA HIS A 34 -2.62 -3.87 11.98
C HIS A 34 -3.58 -4.84 11.27
N GLY A 35 -3.05 -5.89 10.65
CA GLY A 35 -3.85 -6.96 10.04
C GLY A 35 -4.40 -6.64 8.65
N THR A 36 -3.95 -5.56 8.02
CA THR A 36 -4.26 -5.23 6.63
C THR A 36 -3.22 -5.79 5.67
N HIS A 37 -3.39 -5.56 4.37
CA HIS A 37 -2.43 -5.89 3.33
C HIS A 37 -2.02 -4.66 2.52
N GLN A 38 -0.96 -4.84 1.74
CA GLN A 38 -0.53 -3.85 0.75
C GLN A 38 -0.33 -4.50 -0.61
N VAL A 39 -0.44 -3.67 -1.65
CA VAL A 39 -0.01 -3.98 -3.02
C VAL A 39 1.06 -2.96 -3.41
N THR A 40 2.20 -3.43 -3.92
CA THR A 40 3.27 -2.57 -4.45
C THR A 40 3.36 -2.76 -5.96
N ILE A 41 3.35 -1.66 -6.72
CA ILE A 41 3.42 -1.67 -8.19
C ILE A 41 4.55 -0.76 -8.65
N SER A 42 5.37 -1.26 -9.58
CA SER A 42 6.31 -0.44 -10.35
C SER A 42 5.59 0.09 -11.58
N HIS A 43 5.38 1.40 -11.62
CA HIS A 43 4.68 2.06 -12.70
C HIS A 43 5.65 2.59 -13.75
N VAL A 44 5.17 2.56 -15.00
CA VAL A 44 5.76 3.27 -16.12
C VAL A 44 4.62 3.99 -16.83
N THR A 45 4.65 5.32 -16.83
CA THR A 45 3.67 6.12 -17.57
C THR A 45 3.98 6.13 -19.06
N GLU A 46 3.01 6.54 -19.87
CA GLU A 46 3.14 6.61 -21.32
C GLU A 46 4.33 7.46 -21.80
N ASP A 47 4.67 8.52 -21.05
CA ASP A 47 5.82 9.39 -21.30
C ASP A 47 7.16 8.86 -20.71
N GLY A 48 7.18 7.63 -20.18
CA GLY A 48 8.39 6.97 -19.71
C GLY A 48 8.81 7.28 -18.28
N ARG A 49 8.09 8.13 -17.52
CA ARG A 49 8.38 8.33 -16.09
C ARG A 49 8.16 7.02 -15.32
N LYS A 50 9.07 6.73 -14.39
CA LYS A 50 9.05 5.51 -13.57
C LYS A 50 8.96 5.87 -12.10
N PHE A 51 8.12 5.14 -11.37
CA PHE A 51 7.96 5.29 -9.92
C PHE A 51 7.36 4.02 -9.34
N ILE A 52 7.50 3.82 -8.03
CA ILE A 52 6.76 2.80 -7.31
C ILE A 52 5.64 3.46 -6.52
N ILE A 53 4.47 2.82 -6.51
CA ILE A 53 3.43 3.08 -5.52
C ILE A 53 3.25 1.86 -4.62
N ARG A 54 3.14 2.10 -3.32
CA ARG A 54 2.55 1.15 -2.38
C ARG A 54 1.15 1.62 -1.96
N TYR A 55 0.17 0.76 -2.18
CA TYR A 55 -1.21 0.90 -1.75
C TYR A 55 -1.37 0.05 -0.48
N GLY A 56 -1.36 0.68 0.69
CA GLY A 56 -1.45 -0.01 1.99
C GLY A 56 -2.85 0.07 2.61
N GLU A 57 -2.99 -0.61 3.75
CA GLU A 57 -4.24 -0.71 4.52
C GLU A 57 -5.43 -1.31 3.74
N LEU A 58 -5.14 -2.21 2.79
CA LEU A 58 -6.16 -2.93 2.02
C LEU A 58 -6.70 -4.14 2.80
N ASP A 59 -7.94 -4.52 2.51
CA ASP A 59 -8.53 -5.75 3.05
C ASP A 59 -7.76 -6.98 2.51
N PRO A 60 -7.27 -7.88 3.37
CA PRO A 60 -6.49 -9.05 2.95
C PRO A 60 -7.18 -9.91 1.90
N LYS A 61 -8.49 -10.19 2.07
CA LYS A 61 -9.23 -11.05 1.14
C LYS A 61 -9.40 -10.38 -0.22
N SER A 62 -9.59 -9.06 -0.25
CA SER A 62 -9.79 -8.31 -1.48
C SER A 62 -8.59 -8.33 -2.42
N VAL A 63 -7.37 -8.50 -1.90
CA VAL A 63 -6.13 -8.49 -2.68
C VAL A 63 -5.61 -9.90 -3.03
N GLU A 64 -6.24 -10.98 -2.55
CA GLU A 64 -5.77 -12.36 -2.78
C GLU A 64 -5.61 -12.69 -4.27
N HIS A 65 -6.53 -12.19 -5.10
CA HIS A 65 -6.52 -12.40 -6.54
C HIS A 65 -5.25 -11.87 -7.24
N LEU A 66 -4.52 -10.95 -6.61
CA LEU A 66 -3.27 -10.41 -7.14
C LEU A 66 -2.03 -11.21 -6.75
N LYS A 67 -2.09 -12.10 -5.73
CA LYS A 67 -0.93 -12.87 -5.29
C LYS A 67 -0.39 -13.77 -6.41
N GLY A 68 -1.27 -14.40 -7.18
CA GLY A 68 -0.92 -15.19 -8.37
C GLY A 68 -0.45 -14.36 -9.57
N ARG A 69 -0.49 -13.02 -9.48
CA ARG A 69 -0.15 -12.08 -10.55
C ARG A 69 1.11 -11.25 -10.26
N ILE A 70 1.83 -11.56 -9.19
CA ILE A 70 3.12 -10.93 -8.91
C ILE A 70 4.05 -11.12 -10.12
N GLY A 71 4.73 -10.05 -10.53
CA GLY A 71 5.57 -9.97 -11.72
C GLY A 71 4.81 -9.76 -13.04
N LYS A 72 3.47 -9.79 -13.03
CA LYS A 72 2.64 -9.53 -14.22
C LYS A 72 2.27 -8.05 -14.33
N SER A 73 1.85 -7.66 -15.53
CA SER A 73 1.38 -6.32 -15.82
C SER A 73 0.01 -6.05 -15.18
N ILE A 74 -0.22 -4.77 -14.91
CA ILE A 74 -1.49 -4.22 -14.43
C ILE A 74 -1.79 -2.93 -15.18
N ASN A 75 -3.05 -2.76 -15.57
CA ASN A 75 -3.48 -1.58 -16.32
C ASN A 75 -3.89 -0.45 -15.36
N GLN A 76 -3.86 0.78 -15.85
CA GLN A 76 -4.48 1.90 -15.14
C GLN A 76 -5.99 1.65 -14.97
N GLY A 77 -6.53 1.99 -13.80
CA GLY A 77 -7.93 1.79 -13.45
C GLY A 77 -8.28 0.34 -13.05
N GLU A 78 -7.34 -0.59 -13.14
CA GLU A 78 -7.59 -1.98 -12.76
C GLU A 78 -7.76 -2.14 -11.24
N LEU A 79 -8.74 -2.94 -10.83
CA LEU A 79 -9.05 -3.21 -9.43
C LEU A 79 -7.84 -3.82 -8.71
N LEU A 80 -7.45 -3.20 -7.59
CA LEU A 80 -6.44 -3.75 -6.68
C LEU A 80 -7.08 -4.48 -5.50
N GLY A 81 -8.20 -3.95 -5.02
CA GLY A 81 -8.89 -4.42 -3.84
C GLY A 81 -9.74 -3.30 -3.24
N VAL A 82 -10.00 -3.39 -1.94
CA VAL A 82 -10.71 -2.35 -1.18
C VAL A 82 -9.95 -1.99 0.09
N THR A 83 -10.21 -0.81 0.62
CA THR A 83 -9.70 -0.41 1.94
C THR A 83 -10.21 -1.35 3.04
N GLY A 84 -9.29 -1.75 3.93
CA GLY A 84 -9.54 -2.65 5.04
C GLY A 84 -9.81 -1.91 6.35
N VAL A 85 -10.07 -2.69 7.39
CA VAL A 85 -10.26 -2.18 8.76
C VAL A 85 -9.03 -2.51 9.59
N LEU A 86 -8.44 -1.51 10.25
CA LEU A 86 -7.32 -1.74 11.16
C LEU A 86 -7.78 -2.51 12.39
N LYS A 87 -6.97 -3.47 12.83
CA LYS A 87 -7.18 -4.25 14.06
C LYS A 87 -6.52 -3.59 15.26
N ALA A 88 -7.03 -3.83 16.46
CA ALA A 88 -6.49 -3.24 17.68
C ALA A 88 -5.01 -3.59 17.89
N ASN A 89 -4.63 -4.85 17.61
CA ASN A 89 -3.26 -5.32 17.80
C ASN A 89 -2.47 -5.26 16.48
N ALA A 90 -1.19 -4.87 16.57
CA ALA A 90 -0.30 -4.75 15.41
C ALA A 90 -0.12 -6.08 14.65
N ASN A 91 -0.23 -7.22 15.34
CA ASN A 91 -0.18 -8.56 14.75
C ASN A 91 -1.46 -8.94 13.97
N GLY A 92 -2.44 -8.04 13.86
CA GLY A 92 -3.71 -8.28 13.16
C GLY A 92 -4.75 -9.04 13.98
N SER A 93 -4.50 -9.27 15.27
CA SER A 93 -5.48 -9.87 16.18
C SER A 93 -6.34 -8.83 16.90
N GLY A 94 -7.39 -9.31 17.56
CA GLY A 94 -8.29 -8.46 18.35
C GLY A 94 -9.39 -7.81 17.52
N PRO A 95 -10.25 -7.02 18.17
CA PRO A 95 -11.36 -6.35 17.50
C PRO A 95 -10.85 -5.27 16.52
N PRO A 96 -11.72 -4.79 15.62
CA PRO A 96 -11.48 -3.54 14.90
C PRO A 96 -11.01 -2.42 15.83
N MET A 97 -10.02 -1.66 15.39
CA MET A 97 -9.58 -0.46 16.09
C MET A 97 -10.66 0.62 15.96
N SER A 98 -11.00 1.25 17.08
CA SER A 98 -11.95 2.36 17.16
C SER A 98 -11.37 3.45 18.08
N PHE A 99 -11.42 4.72 17.66
CA PHE A 99 -11.08 5.82 18.57
C PHE A 99 -12.25 6.10 19.51
N LYS A 100 -11.98 6.26 20.81
CA LYS A 100 -13.00 6.73 21.77
C LYS A 100 -13.63 8.07 21.37
N ALA A 101 -12.86 8.93 20.67
CA ALA A 101 -13.31 10.21 20.14
C ALA A 101 -14.23 10.11 18.91
N VAL A 102 -14.24 8.97 18.21
CA VAL A 102 -15.10 8.72 17.04
C VAL A 102 -16.02 7.55 17.38
N LYS A 103 -17.04 7.82 18.21
CA LYS A 103 -18.02 6.85 18.73
C LYS A 103 -18.40 5.79 17.68
N GLY A 104 -17.93 4.56 17.89
CA GLY A 104 -18.41 3.37 17.18
C GLY A 104 -17.95 3.19 15.72
N LYS A 105 -17.05 4.02 15.19
CA LYS A 105 -16.53 3.83 13.82
C LYS A 105 -15.19 3.09 13.85
N ASN A 106 -15.14 2.00 13.09
CA ASN A 106 -13.90 1.30 12.79
C ASN A 106 -12.98 2.21 11.98
N ILE A 107 -11.68 2.16 12.26
CA ILE A 107 -10.69 2.93 11.52
C ILE A 107 -10.36 2.20 10.22
N SER A 108 -10.48 2.92 9.12
CA SER A 108 -10.07 2.55 7.78
C SER A 108 -9.42 3.77 7.15
N MET A 109 -8.41 3.53 6.32
CA MET A 109 -7.73 4.56 5.56
C MET A 109 -7.06 3.91 4.34
N LEU A 110 -6.71 4.71 3.34
CA LEU A 110 -5.82 4.26 2.25
C LEU A 110 -4.42 4.81 2.50
N HIS A 111 -3.46 3.94 2.84
CA HIS A 111 -2.05 4.31 2.83
C HIS A 111 -1.58 4.43 1.38
N PHE A 112 -1.00 5.56 1.03
CA PHE A 112 -0.44 5.78 -0.29
C PHE A 112 1.00 6.24 -0.18
N GLU A 113 1.93 5.42 -0.65
CA GLU A 113 3.36 5.74 -0.65
C GLU A 113 3.92 5.84 -2.07
N TYR A 114 4.54 6.97 -2.40
CA TYR A 114 5.17 7.24 -3.69
C TYR A 114 6.70 7.22 -3.57
N PHE A 115 7.40 6.51 -4.47
CA PHE A 115 8.86 6.39 -4.49
C PHE A 115 9.45 6.66 -5.89
N THR A 116 10.44 7.55 -5.98
CA THR A 116 11.08 7.93 -7.26
C THR A 116 12.30 7.10 -7.67
N GLY A 117 12.72 6.11 -6.87
CA GLY A 117 13.80 5.17 -7.23
C GLY A 117 15.22 5.74 -7.25
N LYS A 118 15.46 6.98 -6.79
CA LYS A 118 16.80 7.59 -6.86
C LYS A 118 17.83 6.81 -6.02
N GLY A 119 18.65 5.99 -6.68
CA GLY A 119 19.68 5.15 -6.06
C GLY A 119 19.25 3.72 -5.72
N HIS A 120 18.01 3.32 -6.06
CA HIS A 120 17.48 2.00 -5.76
C HIS A 120 16.70 1.45 -6.97
N SER A 121 16.78 0.13 -7.17
CA SER A 121 16.03 -0.53 -8.23
C SER A 121 14.51 -0.31 -8.06
N LEU A 122 13.86 0.10 -9.14
CA LEU A 122 12.40 0.20 -9.24
C LEU A 122 11.74 -1.15 -9.61
N ASP A 123 12.50 -2.24 -9.67
CA ASP A 123 12.03 -3.57 -10.09
C ASP A 123 11.82 -4.54 -8.93
N ARG A 124 12.04 -4.10 -7.69
CA ARG A 124 11.91 -4.92 -6.48
C ARG A 124 11.30 -4.11 -5.34
N ALA A 125 10.48 -4.77 -4.52
CA ALA A 125 9.75 -4.12 -3.41
C ALA A 125 10.39 -4.31 -2.03
N ASP A 126 11.34 -5.22 -1.90
CA ASP A 126 12.03 -5.55 -0.65
C ASP A 126 12.93 -4.41 -0.14
N ASN A 127 13.41 -3.55 -1.04
CA ASN A 127 14.17 -2.34 -0.72
C ASN A 127 13.33 -1.22 -0.08
N LEU A 128 12.00 -1.35 -0.04
CA LEU A 128 11.08 -0.32 0.46
C LEU A 128 10.77 -0.46 1.96
N THR A 129 11.38 -1.43 2.65
CA THR A 129 11.09 -1.74 4.07
C THR A 129 12.38 -1.99 4.88
N ILE A 130 13.57 -1.84 4.29
CA ILE A 130 14.83 -2.25 4.95
C ILE A 130 15.21 -1.30 6.09
N LYS A 131 15.24 -1.86 7.31
CA LYS A 131 15.63 -1.25 8.59
C LYS A 131 17.15 -1.10 8.76
N LYS A 132 17.83 -0.49 7.80
CA LYS A 132 19.30 -0.25 7.84
C LYS A 132 19.68 1.12 7.28
N ALA A 133 19.03 2.19 7.75
CA ALA A 133 19.32 3.56 7.33
C ALA A 133 19.23 3.76 5.81
N ASN A 134 18.23 3.13 5.17
CA ASN A 134 18.00 3.35 3.75
C ASN A 134 17.06 4.54 3.53
N ILE A 135 17.15 5.21 2.38
CA ILE A 135 16.43 6.47 2.12
C ILE A 135 14.90 6.31 2.04
N TYR A 136 14.39 5.08 2.07
CA TYR A 136 12.96 4.75 2.06
C TYR A 136 12.47 4.14 3.37
N GLU A 137 13.33 4.12 4.39
CA GLU A 137 13.02 3.58 5.70
C GLU A 137 11.82 4.33 6.30
N ARG A 138 10.82 3.57 6.76
CA ARG A 138 9.78 4.11 7.65
C ARG A 138 10.48 4.59 8.92
N ARG A 139 10.20 5.83 9.35
CA ARG A 139 10.59 6.27 10.70
C ARG A 139 10.13 5.19 11.68
N ALA A 140 11.00 4.83 12.62
CA ALA A 140 10.56 4.05 13.78
C ALA A 140 9.46 4.86 14.46
N ASP A 141 8.26 4.28 14.48
CA ASP A 141 7.13 4.74 15.27
C ASP A 141 7.34 4.41 16.75
#